data_AF-A0A7V3XCA3-F1
#
_entry.id   AF-A0A7V3XCA3-F1
#
_cell.length_a   1.000
_cell.length_b   1.000
_cell.length_c   1.000
_cell.angle_alpha   90.00
_cell.angle_beta   90.00
_cell.angle_gamma   90.00
#
_symmetry.space_group_name_H-M   'P 1'
#
loop_
_entity.id
_entity.type
_entity.pdbx_description
1 polymer ?
#
loop_
_entity_poly.entity_id
_entity_poly.type
_entity_poly.pdbx_seq_one_letter_code
_entity_poly.pdbx_strand_id
1 'polypeptide(L)'
;MDAPKGLVQDLLNLAHTERGKAVFALEVALLLKKVDIVEVEPVIAMLLEDPDRSVRWFLARVLGEMKSEVALKYLTRMLKDPNNEVRCEAAEVLEELHPEEAIFDLIQALGNENLLVRSRVASALRKIDPASTVPHLMAALHHDDRYVRRQAITLLSEIKPPEATGALIQALKDTDPIVRSTAISTLAGLKAVESLDYLVEALQDEDERVQMAASRAVGEMGDRKTAEKLQLLLKDDRPQVREAAYSALAEINKREDKDFAKKIKVSDLLNDIAANMGVTLQVLLDLASKGDEEFREMVKEILKVLPKEELHQTSLNAHADPQLRQVLQTLLKEH
;
A
#
# COMPACT_ATOMS: atom_id res chain seq x y z
N MET A 1 -17.80 11.92 43.15
CA MET A 1 -17.65 13.00 44.16
C MET A 1 -17.97 14.26 43.40
N ASP A 2 -19.11 14.90 43.70
CA ASP A 2 -19.50 16.16 43.05
C ASP A 2 -18.35 17.17 43.19
N ALA A 3 -17.96 17.84 42.10
CA ALA A 3 -17.03 18.93 42.26
C ALA A 3 -17.69 20.01 43.12
N PRO A 4 -16.93 20.67 44.02
CA PRO A 4 -17.51 21.72 44.84
C PRO A 4 -18.08 22.79 43.91
N LYS A 5 -19.38 23.14 44.07
CA LYS A 5 -20.17 24.03 43.18
C LYS A 5 -19.55 25.40 42.84
N GLY A 6 -18.47 25.80 43.51
CA GLY A 6 -17.69 27.01 43.19
C GLY A 6 -16.50 26.77 42.25
N LEU A 7 -15.98 25.54 42.16
CA LEU A 7 -14.74 25.22 41.46
C LEU A 7 -14.81 25.50 39.96
N VAL A 8 -15.93 25.19 39.31
CA VAL A 8 -16.12 25.49 37.88
C VAL A 8 -16.12 27.01 37.64
N GLN A 9 -16.80 27.77 38.49
CA GLN A 9 -16.82 29.23 38.38
C GLN A 9 -15.47 29.85 38.72
N ASP A 10 -14.74 29.29 39.69
CA ASP A 10 -13.38 29.70 40.04
C ASP A 10 -12.39 29.40 38.91
N LEU A 11 -12.51 28.23 38.27
CA LEU A 11 -11.73 27.85 37.08
C LEU A 11 -12.02 28.78 35.90
N LEU A 12 -13.29 29.11 35.65
CA LEU A 12 -13.70 30.07 34.63
C LEU A 12 -13.18 31.48 34.94
N ASN A 13 -13.24 31.92 36.20
CA ASN A 13 -12.72 33.23 36.60
C ASN A 13 -11.20 33.28 36.43
N LEU A 14 -10.48 32.23 36.87
CA LEU A 14 -9.03 32.11 36.72
C LEU A 14 -8.63 32.11 35.22
N ALA A 15 -9.42 31.42 34.40
CA ALA A 15 -9.37 31.44 32.93
C ALA A 15 -9.51 32.79 32.28
N HIS A 16 -10.41 33.62 32.79
CA HIS A 16 -10.58 34.96 32.31
C HIS A 16 -9.46 35.91 32.78
N THR A 17 -8.92 35.72 33.99
CA THR A 17 -7.92 36.63 34.58
C THR A 17 -6.47 36.34 34.17
N GLU A 18 -6.11 35.09 33.87
CA GLU A 18 -4.71 34.66 33.67
C GLU A 18 -4.43 34.14 32.24
N ARG A 19 -5.31 34.50 31.29
CA ARG A 19 -5.24 34.09 29.89
C ARG A 19 -3.87 34.42 29.27
N GLY A 20 -3.15 33.40 28.82
CA GLY A 20 -1.83 33.53 28.17
C GLY A 20 -0.60 33.20 29.03
N LYS A 21 -0.76 32.80 30.30
CA LYS A 21 0.35 32.18 31.07
C LYS A 21 0.30 30.67 30.92
N ALA A 22 1.36 30.05 30.37
CA ALA A 22 1.47 28.60 30.24
C ALA A 22 1.25 27.84 31.57
N VAL A 23 1.62 28.47 32.70
CA VAL A 23 1.42 27.94 34.06
C VAL A 23 -0.07 27.83 34.42
N PHE A 24 -0.88 28.80 33.99
CA PHE A 24 -2.32 28.85 34.29
C PHE A 24 -3.08 27.70 33.59
N ALA A 25 -2.79 27.46 32.31
CA ALA A 25 -3.37 26.32 31.60
C ALA A 25 -2.96 24.98 32.22
N LEU A 26 -1.72 24.86 32.69
CA LEU A 26 -1.23 23.66 33.35
C LEU A 26 -1.96 23.39 34.67
N GLU A 27 -2.17 24.44 35.48
CA GLU A 27 -2.94 24.36 36.74
C GLU A 27 -4.39 23.99 36.50
N VAL A 28 -5.05 24.62 35.53
CA VAL A 28 -6.41 24.26 35.13
C VAL A 28 -6.46 22.83 34.64
N ALA A 29 -5.56 22.43 33.74
CA ALA A 29 -5.57 21.09 33.18
C ALA A 29 -5.29 20.01 34.25
N LEU A 30 -4.45 20.29 35.26
CA LEU A 30 -4.29 19.42 36.43
C LEU A 30 -5.54 19.33 37.31
N LEU A 31 -6.31 20.41 37.41
CA LEU A 31 -7.59 20.44 38.12
C LEU A 31 -8.69 19.70 37.34
N LEU A 32 -8.70 19.79 36.00
CA LEU A 32 -9.62 19.05 35.13
C LEU A 32 -9.54 17.53 35.34
N LYS A 33 -8.36 16.99 35.70
CA LYS A 33 -8.21 15.55 36.03
C LYS A 33 -9.01 15.10 37.26
N LYS A 34 -9.40 16.03 38.13
CA LYS A 34 -10.06 15.73 39.42
C LYS A 34 -11.56 15.98 39.40
N VAL A 35 -12.10 16.42 38.26
CA VAL A 35 -13.48 16.88 38.10
C VAL A 35 -14.14 16.11 36.95
N ASP A 36 -15.46 15.93 37.04
CA ASP A 36 -16.23 15.31 35.96
C ASP A 36 -16.15 16.18 34.70
N ILE A 37 -15.87 15.56 33.54
CA ILE A 37 -15.67 16.26 32.27
C ILE A 37 -16.89 17.10 31.87
N VAL A 38 -18.09 16.66 32.23
CA VAL A 38 -19.34 17.35 31.89
C VAL A 38 -19.39 18.73 32.57
N GLU A 39 -18.89 18.85 33.79
CA GLU A 39 -18.91 20.10 34.55
C GLU A 39 -17.90 21.14 34.04
N VAL A 40 -16.87 20.68 33.32
CA VAL A 40 -15.75 21.51 32.87
C VAL A 40 -15.68 21.66 31.35
N GLU A 41 -16.69 21.17 30.63
CA GLU A 41 -16.81 21.31 29.18
C GLU A 41 -16.68 22.77 28.68
N PRO A 42 -17.26 23.79 29.35
CA PRO A 42 -17.05 25.19 28.96
C PRO A 42 -15.59 25.65 29.08
N VAL A 43 -14.86 25.14 30.08
CA VAL A 43 -13.44 25.43 30.28
C VAL A 43 -12.61 24.76 29.19
N ILE A 44 -12.88 23.50 28.87
CA ILE A 44 -12.22 22.77 27.77
C ILE A 44 -12.42 23.51 26.44
N ALA A 45 -13.66 23.89 26.12
CA ALA A 45 -13.97 24.64 24.90
C ALA A 45 -13.20 25.96 24.81
N MET A 46 -13.04 26.67 25.93
CA MET A 46 -12.25 27.89 25.97
C MET A 46 -10.75 27.64 25.78
N LEU A 47 -10.20 26.60 26.41
CA LEU A 47 -8.77 26.25 26.30
C LEU A 47 -8.40 25.73 24.90
N LEU A 48 -9.33 25.07 24.20
CA LEU A 48 -9.15 24.65 22.80
C LEU A 48 -8.93 25.82 21.84
N GLU A 49 -9.45 27.00 22.16
CA GLU A 49 -9.31 28.21 21.36
C GLU A 49 -8.29 29.18 21.97
N ASP A 50 -7.48 28.74 22.93
CA ASP A 50 -6.45 29.58 23.53
C ASP A 50 -5.39 29.95 22.48
N PRO A 51 -4.97 31.22 22.38
CA PRO A 51 -3.97 31.62 21.39
C PRO A 51 -2.60 30.94 21.58
N ASP A 52 -2.23 30.57 22.80
CA ASP A 52 -0.97 29.89 23.07
C ASP A 52 -1.07 28.39 22.71
N ARG A 53 -0.29 27.98 21.71
CA ARG A 53 -0.18 26.59 21.28
C ARG A 53 0.22 25.64 22.42
N SER A 54 0.98 26.12 23.40
CA SER A 54 1.47 25.31 24.52
C SER A 54 0.31 24.90 25.42
N VAL A 55 -0.64 25.80 25.64
CA VAL A 55 -1.88 25.55 26.38
C VAL A 55 -2.68 24.46 25.70
N ARG A 56 -2.90 24.60 24.38
CA ARG A 56 -3.61 23.60 23.58
C ARG A 56 -2.88 22.26 23.57
N TRP A 57 -1.56 22.27 23.42
CA TRP A 57 -0.73 21.05 23.48
C TRP A 57 -0.91 20.30 24.80
N PHE A 58 -0.82 21.00 25.95
CA PHE A 58 -1.02 20.37 27.27
C PHE A 58 -2.46 19.87 27.47
N LEU A 59 -3.45 20.56 26.90
CA LEU A 59 -4.83 20.14 26.95
C LEU A 59 -5.01 18.75 26.32
N ALA A 60 -4.31 18.43 25.23
CA ALA A 60 -4.38 17.09 24.62
C ALA A 60 -3.97 16.01 25.63
N ARG A 61 -2.87 16.20 26.35
CA ARG A 61 -2.42 15.23 27.38
C ARG A 61 -3.44 15.06 28.50
N VAL A 62 -4.04 16.15 28.95
CA VAL A 62 -5.04 16.09 30.01
C VAL A 62 -6.31 15.40 29.55
N LEU A 63 -6.83 15.72 28.38
CA LEU A 63 -7.97 15.01 27.78
C LEU A 63 -7.66 13.51 27.62
N GLY A 64 -6.42 13.17 27.24
CA GLY A 64 -5.95 11.80 27.13
C GLY A 64 -6.04 11.01 28.45
N GLU A 65 -5.67 11.64 29.55
CA GLU A 65 -5.75 11.02 30.88
C GLU A 65 -7.19 10.86 31.39
N MET A 66 -8.12 11.69 30.93
CA MET A 66 -9.53 11.58 31.31
C MET A 66 -10.22 10.34 30.73
N LYS A 67 -9.75 9.84 29.58
CA LYS A 67 -10.22 8.60 28.94
C LYS A 67 -11.75 8.47 28.83
N SER A 68 -12.43 9.58 28.58
CA SER A 68 -13.88 9.62 28.41
C SER A 68 -14.25 9.89 26.95
N GLU A 69 -15.44 9.47 26.52
CA GLU A 69 -15.96 9.71 25.17
C GLU A 69 -16.01 11.21 24.83
N VAL A 70 -16.38 12.04 25.80
CA VAL A 70 -16.35 13.51 25.66
C VAL A 70 -14.93 14.01 25.43
N ALA A 71 -13.93 13.48 26.15
CA ALA A 71 -12.54 13.85 25.95
C ALA A 71 -12.03 13.44 24.56
N LEU A 72 -12.42 12.24 24.09
CA LEU A 72 -12.08 11.74 22.76
C LEU A 72 -12.59 12.67 21.66
N LYS A 73 -13.84 13.15 21.75
CA LYS A 73 -14.39 14.14 20.81
C LYS A 73 -13.54 15.42 20.74
N TYR A 74 -13.00 15.88 21.86
CA TYR A 74 -12.13 17.05 21.88
C TYR A 74 -10.74 16.74 21.33
N LEU A 75 -10.17 15.58 21.64
CA LEU A 75 -8.90 15.12 21.07
C LEU A 75 -8.96 14.98 19.55
N THR A 76 -10.04 14.40 19.00
CA THR A 76 -10.19 14.26 17.54
C THR A 76 -10.33 15.62 16.85
N ARG A 77 -11.00 16.59 17.48
CA ARG A 77 -11.03 17.98 17.00
C ARG A 77 -9.63 18.60 16.93
N MET A 78 -8.76 18.29 17.89
CA MET A 78 -7.39 18.82 17.94
C MET A 78 -6.47 18.26 16.84
N LEU A 79 -6.85 17.19 16.15
CA LEU A 79 -6.18 16.74 14.92
C LEU A 79 -6.29 17.75 13.77
N LYS A 80 -7.12 18.79 13.92
CA LYS A 80 -7.29 19.90 12.96
C LYS A 80 -6.72 21.22 13.49
N ASP A 81 -5.96 21.20 14.58
CA ASP A 81 -5.34 22.40 15.15
C ASP A 81 -4.44 23.11 14.11
N PRO A 82 -4.44 24.46 14.05
CA PRO A 82 -3.56 25.19 13.14
C PRO A 82 -2.06 24.93 13.40
N ASN A 83 -1.69 24.52 14.62
CA ASN A 83 -0.31 24.22 14.98
C ASN A 83 0.01 22.72 14.87
N ASN A 84 1.08 22.40 14.13
CA ASN A 84 1.50 21.02 13.88
C ASN A 84 1.88 20.26 15.15
N GLU A 85 2.46 20.91 16.17
CA GLU A 85 2.85 20.25 17.41
C GLU A 85 1.61 19.81 18.20
N VAL A 86 0.56 20.64 18.24
CA VAL A 86 -0.71 20.31 18.89
C VAL A 86 -1.38 19.12 18.18
N ARG A 87 -1.41 19.13 16.84
CA ARG A 87 -1.94 18.00 16.06
C ARG A 87 -1.18 16.70 16.33
N CYS A 88 0.16 16.80 16.36
CA CYS A 88 1.04 15.68 16.66
C CYS A 88 0.77 15.10 18.04
N GLU A 89 0.54 15.97 19.03
CA GLU A 89 0.24 15.56 20.40
C GLU A 89 -1.10 14.86 20.52
N ALA A 90 -2.14 15.43 19.91
CA ALA A 90 -3.46 14.80 19.86
C ALA A 90 -3.37 13.43 19.20
N ALA A 91 -2.62 13.30 18.11
CA ALA A 91 -2.41 12.03 17.43
C ALA A 91 -1.62 11.01 18.29
N GLU A 92 -0.62 11.46 19.05
CA GLU A 92 0.13 10.61 19.97
C GLU A 92 -0.75 10.09 21.11
N VAL A 93 -1.55 10.97 21.71
CA VAL A 93 -2.50 10.59 22.76
C VAL A 93 -3.54 9.61 22.22
N LEU A 94 -4.10 9.85 21.03
CA LEU A 94 -5.05 8.92 20.41
C LEU A 94 -4.39 7.58 20.04
N GLU A 95 -3.12 7.59 19.64
CA GLU A 95 -2.32 6.38 19.44
C GLU A 95 -2.10 5.60 20.74
N GLU A 96 -1.95 6.24 21.89
CA GLU A 96 -1.80 5.56 23.18
C GLU A 96 -3.13 4.96 23.69
N LEU A 97 -4.26 5.59 23.33
CA LEU A 97 -5.59 5.20 23.80
C LEU A 97 -6.26 4.11 22.95
N HIS A 98 -5.99 4.08 21.65
CA HIS A 98 -6.64 3.17 20.68
C HIS A 98 -8.19 3.23 20.72
N PRO A 99 -8.82 4.42 20.61
CA PRO A 99 -10.26 4.58 20.80
C PRO A 99 -11.07 4.05 19.61
N GLU A 100 -11.86 2.99 19.83
CA GLU A 100 -12.78 2.44 18.82
C GLU A 100 -13.85 3.47 18.39
N GLU A 101 -14.28 4.32 19.31
CA GLU A 101 -15.30 5.35 19.07
C GLU A 101 -14.80 6.45 18.10
N ALA A 102 -13.48 6.58 17.93
CA ALA A 102 -12.88 7.62 17.10
C ALA A 102 -12.40 7.13 15.73
N ILE A 103 -12.69 5.87 15.34
CA ILE A 103 -12.21 5.30 14.06
C ILE A 103 -12.52 6.21 12.87
N PHE A 104 -13.73 6.77 12.80
CA PHE A 104 -14.13 7.65 11.70
C PHE A 104 -13.26 8.92 11.64
N ASP A 105 -13.06 9.59 12.78
CA ASP A 105 -12.25 10.81 12.85
C ASP A 105 -10.77 10.53 12.56
N LEU A 106 -10.25 9.39 13.03
CA LEU A 106 -8.89 8.93 12.74
C LEU A 106 -8.72 8.69 11.23
N ILE A 107 -9.69 8.06 10.55
CA ILE A 107 -9.63 7.89 9.09
C ILE A 107 -9.57 9.22 8.35
N GLN A 108 -10.36 10.21 8.78
CA GLN A 108 -10.28 11.57 8.22
C GLN A 108 -8.89 12.19 8.40
N ALA A 109 -8.26 11.94 9.55
CA ALA A 109 -6.92 12.43 9.85
C ALA A 109 -5.77 11.71 9.12
N LEU A 110 -6.04 10.61 8.40
CA LEU A 110 -5.06 10.01 7.48
C LEU A 110 -4.70 10.94 6.32
N GLY A 111 -5.54 11.93 6.00
CA GLY A 111 -5.29 12.99 5.03
C GLY A 111 -4.53 14.19 5.58
N ASN A 112 -4.14 14.19 6.87
CA ASN A 112 -3.48 15.35 7.49
C ASN A 112 -2.22 15.74 6.71
N GLU A 113 -1.96 17.03 6.50
CA GLU A 113 -0.78 17.50 5.77
C GLU A 113 0.55 17.08 6.41
N ASN A 114 0.57 16.90 7.74
CA ASN A 114 1.76 16.55 8.49
C ASN A 114 2.00 15.03 8.48
N LEU A 115 3.16 14.61 7.97
CA LEU A 115 3.58 13.21 7.88
C LEU A 115 3.54 12.46 9.22
N LEU A 116 3.99 13.11 10.29
CA LEU A 116 4.07 12.50 11.61
C LEU A 116 2.66 12.27 12.19
N VAL A 117 1.74 13.23 11.99
CA VAL A 117 0.33 13.06 12.36
C VAL A 117 -0.27 11.86 11.62
N ARG A 118 -0.09 11.77 10.30
CA ARG A 118 -0.58 10.62 9.51
C ARG A 118 -0.04 9.29 10.04
N SER A 119 1.26 9.23 10.34
CA SER A 119 1.92 8.02 10.84
C SER A 119 1.36 7.57 12.19
N ARG A 120 1.16 8.50 13.12
CA ARG A 120 0.59 8.21 14.45
C ARG A 120 -0.88 7.79 14.37
N VAL A 121 -1.67 8.48 13.55
CA VAL A 121 -3.08 8.12 13.30
C VAL A 121 -3.20 6.73 12.66
N ALA A 122 -2.36 6.41 11.67
CA ALA A 122 -2.30 5.07 11.11
C ALA A 122 -1.88 4.01 12.14
N SER A 123 -0.95 4.37 13.04
CA SER A 123 -0.55 3.52 14.16
C SER A 123 -1.67 3.28 15.16
N ALA A 124 -2.45 4.32 15.48
CA ALA A 124 -3.64 4.21 16.32
C ALA A 124 -4.65 3.22 15.72
N LEU A 125 -4.98 3.40 14.42
CA LEU A 125 -5.91 2.52 13.70
C LEU A 125 -5.43 1.06 13.64
N ARG A 126 -4.12 0.82 13.50
CA ARG A 126 -3.55 -0.54 13.52
C ARG A 126 -3.73 -1.28 14.85
N LYS A 127 -3.75 -0.54 15.95
CA LYS A 127 -3.81 -1.09 17.31
C LYS A 127 -5.24 -1.25 17.81
N ILE A 128 -6.21 -0.68 17.10
CA ILE A 128 -7.64 -0.94 17.30
C ILE A 128 -7.98 -2.32 16.72
N ASP A 129 -9.00 -2.99 17.27
CA ASP A 129 -9.46 -4.28 16.75
C ASP A 129 -9.76 -4.19 15.24
N PRO A 130 -9.16 -5.07 14.41
CA PRO A 130 -9.43 -5.09 12.98
C PRO A 130 -10.92 -5.27 12.63
N ALA A 131 -11.69 -6.00 13.43
CA ALA A 131 -13.12 -6.21 13.15
C ALA A 131 -13.92 -4.89 13.16
N SER A 132 -13.56 -3.95 14.03
CA SER A 132 -14.15 -2.60 14.08
C SER A 132 -13.58 -1.67 12.99
N THR A 133 -12.30 -1.85 12.63
CA THR A 133 -11.57 -0.90 11.76
C THR A 133 -11.74 -1.19 10.27
N VAL A 134 -11.74 -2.46 9.86
CA VAL A 134 -11.75 -2.87 8.44
C VAL A 134 -12.95 -2.33 7.66
N PRO A 135 -14.21 -2.36 8.16
CA PRO A 135 -15.35 -1.82 7.42
C PRO A 135 -15.18 -0.33 7.10
N HIS A 136 -14.59 0.43 8.02
CA HIS A 136 -14.34 1.85 7.84
C HIS A 136 -13.20 2.12 6.86
N LEU A 137 -12.13 1.31 6.88
CA LEU A 137 -11.05 1.39 5.90
C LEU A 137 -11.53 1.06 4.48
N MET A 138 -12.42 0.07 4.33
CA MET A 138 -13.05 -0.25 3.04
C MET A 138 -13.89 0.92 2.53
N ALA A 139 -14.67 1.59 3.39
CA ALA A 139 -15.40 2.79 3.01
C ALA A 139 -14.47 3.95 2.61
N ALA A 140 -13.32 4.09 3.29
CA ALA A 140 -12.33 5.13 3.03
C ALA A 140 -11.64 4.99 1.66
N LEU A 141 -11.76 3.84 0.98
CA LEU A 141 -11.31 3.68 -0.41
C LEU A 141 -12.10 4.55 -1.40
N HIS A 142 -13.24 5.10 -0.99
CA HIS A 142 -14.05 6.01 -1.81
C HIS A 142 -13.96 7.47 -1.34
N HIS A 143 -12.99 7.80 -0.48
CA HIS A 143 -12.83 9.13 0.06
C HIS A 143 -12.36 10.14 -1.02
N ASP A 144 -12.84 11.38 -0.99
CA ASP A 144 -12.46 12.41 -1.98
C ASP A 144 -10.96 12.73 -1.97
N ASP A 145 -10.36 12.77 -0.78
CA ASP A 145 -8.92 12.94 -0.61
C ASP A 145 -8.14 11.65 -0.94
N ARG A 146 -7.29 11.74 -1.96
CA ARG A 146 -6.39 10.67 -2.39
C ARG A 146 -5.43 10.20 -1.29
N TYR A 147 -5.02 11.07 -0.36
CA TYR A 147 -4.11 10.67 0.72
C TYR A 147 -4.80 9.72 1.70
N VAL A 148 -6.07 9.98 2.02
CA VAL A 148 -6.91 9.07 2.82
C VAL A 148 -7.05 7.72 2.11
N ARG A 149 -7.40 7.73 0.81
CA ARG A 149 -7.55 6.49 0.03
C ARG A 149 -6.26 5.64 0.03
N ARG A 150 -5.12 6.27 -0.22
CA ARG A 150 -3.80 5.59 -0.22
C ARG A 150 -3.50 4.95 1.13
N GLN A 151 -3.64 5.71 2.23
CA GLN A 151 -3.36 5.20 3.58
C GLN A 151 -4.33 4.08 3.98
N ALA A 152 -5.60 4.18 3.57
CA ALA A 152 -6.58 3.12 3.80
C ALA A 152 -6.16 1.80 3.13
N ILE A 153 -5.69 1.83 1.88
CA ILE A 153 -5.15 0.63 1.22
C ILE A 153 -3.89 0.13 1.94
N THR A 154 -2.96 1.01 2.33
CA THR A 154 -1.76 0.59 3.07
C THR A 154 -2.14 -0.16 4.35
N LEU A 155 -3.09 0.34 5.13
CA LEU A 155 -3.58 -0.34 6.34
C LEU A 155 -4.26 -1.68 6.00
N LEU A 156 -5.10 -1.74 4.96
CA LEU A 156 -5.69 -2.99 4.50
C LEU A 156 -4.63 -4.00 4.04
N SER A 157 -3.51 -3.55 3.46
CA SER A 157 -2.40 -4.41 3.05
C SER A 157 -1.60 -5.01 4.20
N GLU A 158 -1.59 -4.32 5.33
CA GLU A 158 -0.97 -4.77 6.57
C GLU A 158 -1.89 -5.75 7.33
N ILE A 159 -3.19 -5.42 7.43
CA ILE A 159 -4.20 -6.24 8.12
C ILE A 159 -4.54 -7.51 7.32
N LYS A 160 -4.57 -7.41 5.99
CA LYS A 160 -4.94 -8.48 5.05
C LYS A 160 -6.31 -9.14 5.32
N PRO A 161 -7.41 -8.35 5.42
CA PRO A 161 -8.74 -8.91 5.59
C PRO A 161 -9.28 -9.48 4.26
N PRO A 162 -9.63 -10.77 4.17
CA PRO A 162 -10.18 -11.37 2.95
C PRO A 162 -11.45 -10.68 2.42
N GLU A 163 -12.28 -10.14 3.30
CA GLU A 163 -13.51 -9.42 2.97
C GLU A 163 -13.26 -8.10 2.22
N ALA A 164 -12.04 -7.54 2.25
CA ALA A 164 -11.70 -6.32 1.52
C ALA A 164 -11.48 -6.55 0.02
N THR A 165 -11.39 -7.79 -0.46
CA THR A 165 -11.11 -8.11 -1.86
C THR A 165 -12.02 -7.37 -2.83
N GLY A 166 -13.34 -7.36 -2.59
CA GLY A 166 -14.29 -6.66 -3.46
C GLY A 166 -14.05 -5.15 -3.53
N ALA A 167 -13.74 -4.52 -2.40
CA ALA A 167 -13.45 -3.09 -2.33
C ALA A 167 -12.11 -2.75 -3.00
N LEU A 168 -11.10 -3.60 -2.83
CA LEU A 168 -9.79 -3.47 -3.48
C LEU A 168 -9.87 -3.63 -5.00
N ILE A 169 -10.72 -4.54 -5.51
CA ILE A 169 -11.00 -4.65 -6.96
C ILE A 169 -11.59 -3.34 -7.51
N GLN A 170 -12.47 -2.66 -6.77
CA GLN A 170 -12.97 -1.35 -7.19
C GLN A 170 -11.87 -0.28 -7.19
N ALA A 171 -10.95 -0.33 -6.23
CA ALA A 171 -9.82 0.60 -6.14
C ALA A 171 -8.82 0.47 -7.31
N LEU A 172 -8.87 -0.63 -8.08
CA LEU A 172 -8.11 -0.76 -9.35
C LEU A 172 -8.53 0.25 -10.41
N LYS A 173 -9.71 0.89 -10.25
CA LYS A 173 -10.21 1.92 -11.17
C LYS A 173 -10.00 3.34 -10.66
N ASP A 174 -9.24 3.52 -9.58
CA ASP A 174 -9.01 4.85 -9.00
C ASP A 174 -8.25 5.76 -9.97
N THR A 175 -8.59 7.05 -9.95
CA THR A 175 -7.88 8.09 -10.70
C THR A 175 -6.39 8.21 -10.33
N ASP A 176 -6.02 7.81 -9.11
CA ASP A 176 -4.66 7.91 -8.60
C ASP A 176 -3.89 6.59 -8.82
N PRO A 177 -2.81 6.61 -9.63
CA PRO A 177 -2.04 5.40 -9.93
C PRO A 177 -1.38 4.76 -8.70
N ILE A 178 -1.12 5.53 -7.62
CA ILE A 178 -0.59 4.97 -6.38
C ILE A 178 -1.67 4.16 -5.67
N VAL A 179 -2.93 4.60 -5.70
CA VAL A 179 -4.06 3.83 -5.16
C VAL A 179 -4.21 2.52 -5.96
N ARG A 180 -4.21 2.59 -7.29
CA ARG A 180 -4.29 1.41 -8.17
C ARG A 180 -3.16 0.40 -7.91
N SER A 181 -1.90 0.83 -7.98
CA SER A 181 -0.74 -0.06 -7.78
C SER A 181 -0.66 -0.66 -6.37
N THR A 182 -1.08 0.09 -5.34
CA THR A 182 -1.14 -0.44 -3.97
C THR A 182 -2.28 -1.44 -3.82
N ALA A 183 -3.44 -1.21 -4.45
CA ALA A 183 -4.56 -2.16 -4.46
C ALA A 183 -4.14 -3.49 -5.11
N ILE A 184 -3.45 -3.45 -6.25
CA ILE A 184 -2.89 -4.62 -6.93
C ILE A 184 -1.98 -5.43 -5.99
N SER A 185 -1.01 -4.76 -5.37
CA SER A 185 -0.07 -5.41 -4.45
C SER A 185 -0.79 -6.03 -3.25
N THR A 186 -1.86 -5.38 -2.79
CA THR A 186 -2.68 -5.87 -1.68
C THR A 186 -3.47 -7.11 -2.07
N LEU A 187 -4.11 -7.13 -3.24
CA LEU A 187 -4.83 -8.28 -3.78
C LEU A 187 -3.91 -9.50 -3.96
N ALA A 188 -2.67 -9.27 -4.42
CA ALA A 188 -1.64 -10.31 -4.48
C ALA A 188 -1.27 -10.85 -3.10
N GLY A 189 -1.06 -9.96 -2.13
CA GLY A 189 -0.78 -10.32 -0.73
C GLY A 189 -1.92 -11.09 -0.05
N LEU A 190 -3.17 -10.85 -0.46
CA LEU A 190 -4.37 -11.58 -0.05
C LEU A 190 -4.55 -12.92 -0.78
N LYS A 191 -3.81 -13.13 -1.88
CA LYS A 191 -4.01 -14.26 -2.81
C LYS A 191 -5.46 -14.32 -3.32
N ALA A 192 -6.05 -13.17 -3.62
CA ALA A 192 -7.42 -13.03 -4.10
C ALA A 192 -7.55 -13.47 -5.57
N VAL A 193 -7.52 -14.78 -5.84
CA VAL A 193 -7.50 -15.37 -7.20
C VAL A 193 -8.64 -14.85 -8.09
N GLU A 194 -9.79 -14.49 -7.51
CA GLU A 194 -10.90 -13.85 -8.21
C GLU A 194 -10.56 -12.49 -8.84
N SER A 195 -9.48 -11.82 -8.41
CA SER A 195 -9.05 -10.54 -8.96
C SER A 195 -8.16 -10.67 -10.21
N LEU A 196 -7.77 -11.89 -10.60
CA LEU A 196 -6.79 -12.12 -11.67
C LEU A 196 -7.13 -11.45 -13.00
N ASP A 197 -8.39 -11.46 -13.41
CA ASP A 197 -8.80 -10.83 -14.67
C ASP A 197 -8.57 -9.32 -14.64
N TYR A 198 -8.83 -8.67 -13.50
CA TYR A 198 -8.57 -7.25 -13.30
C TYR A 198 -7.07 -6.94 -13.24
N LEU A 199 -6.26 -7.86 -12.69
CA LEU A 199 -4.81 -7.69 -12.67
C LEU A 199 -4.21 -7.83 -14.07
N VAL A 200 -4.74 -8.74 -14.88
CA VAL A 200 -4.37 -8.86 -16.29
C VAL A 200 -4.73 -7.60 -17.07
N GLU A 201 -5.90 -7.01 -16.84
CA GLU A 201 -6.27 -5.71 -17.42
C GLU A 201 -5.30 -4.61 -16.98
N ALA A 202 -4.86 -4.60 -15.72
CA ALA A 202 -3.92 -3.61 -15.18
C ALA A 202 -2.49 -3.71 -15.76
N LEU A 203 -2.13 -4.78 -16.48
CA LEU A 203 -0.89 -4.83 -17.27
C LEU A 203 -0.88 -3.79 -18.40
N GLN A 204 -2.06 -3.25 -18.73
CA GLN A 204 -2.30 -2.28 -19.79
C GLN A 204 -2.56 -0.86 -19.24
N ASP A 205 -2.40 -0.66 -17.93
CA ASP A 205 -2.62 0.63 -17.29
C ASP A 205 -1.71 1.71 -17.90
N GLU A 206 -2.13 2.98 -17.90
CA GLU A 206 -1.32 4.08 -18.43
C GLU A 206 -0.07 4.38 -17.59
N ASP A 207 -0.07 4.02 -16.31
CA ASP A 207 1.03 4.29 -15.38
C ASP A 207 1.94 3.06 -15.24
N GLU A 208 3.23 3.25 -15.52
CA GLU A 208 4.26 2.21 -15.47
C GLU A 208 4.31 1.48 -14.11
N ARG A 209 4.08 2.19 -13.00
CA ARG A 209 4.10 1.57 -11.65
C ARG A 209 2.95 0.61 -11.47
N VAL A 210 1.80 0.91 -12.07
CA VAL A 210 0.62 0.03 -12.05
C VAL A 210 0.89 -1.20 -12.91
N GLN A 211 1.45 -1.03 -14.11
CA GLN A 211 1.86 -2.15 -14.98
C GLN A 211 2.86 -3.08 -14.27
N MET A 212 3.90 -2.52 -13.63
CA MET A 212 4.89 -3.30 -12.87
C MET A 212 4.25 -4.05 -11.69
N ALA A 213 3.38 -3.39 -10.93
CA ALA A 213 2.66 -4.02 -9.82
C ALA A 213 1.78 -5.16 -10.33
N ALA A 214 1.07 -4.97 -11.45
CA ALA A 214 0.25 -6.00 -12.09
C ALA A 214 1.08 -7.20 -12.53
N SER A 215 2.20 -6.99 -13.22
CA SER A 215 3.08 -8.07 -13.68
C SER A 215 3.56 -8.93 -12.52
N ARG A 216 4.04 -8.29 -11.45
CA ARG A 216 4.46 -8.98 -10.23
C ARG A 216 3.30 -9.73 -9.60
N ALA A 217 2.17 -9.07 -9.39
CA ALA A 217 1.00 -9.66 -8.74
C ALA A 217 0.49 -10.90 -9.48
N VAL A 218 0.39 -10.84 -10.81
CA VAL A 218 -0.04 -11.98 -11.63
C VAL A 218 0.97 -13.13 -11.55
N GLY A 219 2.27 -12.83 -11.57
CA GLY A 219 3.32 -13.85 -11.35
C GLY A 219 3.27 -14.47 -9.94
N GLU A 220 2.95 -13.68 -8.92
CA GLU A 220 2.84 -14.15 -7.55
C GLU A 220 1.58 -15.00 -7.30
N MET A 221 0.48 -14.66 -7.95
CA MET A 221 -0.81 -15.34 -7.78
C MET A 221 -0.99 -16.52 -8.72
N GLY A 222 -0.18 -16.59 -9.77
CA GLY A 222 -0.40 -17.47 -10.91
C GLY A 222 -0.44 -18.94 -10.55
N ASP A 223 -1.61 -19.52 -10.81
CA ASP A 223 -1.83 -20.95 -10.97
C ASP A 223 -1.78 -21.33 -12.47
N ARG A 224 -1.93 -22.62 -12.77
CA ARG A 224 -1.97 -23.14 -14.14
C ARG A 224 -2.99 -22.43 -15.06
N LYS A 225 -4.15 -21.99 -14.55
CA LYS A 225 -5.18 -21.30 -15.36
C LYS A 225 -4.74 -19.89 -15.74
N THR A 226 -3.98 -19.25 -14.87
CA THR A 226 -3.38 -17.93 -15.11
C THR A 226 -2.33 -18.00 -16.21
N ALA A 227 -1.53 -19.08 -16.23
CA ALA A 227 -0.52 -19.29 -17.27
C ALA A 227 -1.11 -19.36 -18.69
N GLU A 228 -2.27 -20.01 -18.88
CA GLU A 228 -2.94 -20.08 -20.19
C GLU A 228 -3.41 -18.69 -20.66
N LYS A 229 -3.93 -17.86 -19.76
CA LYS A 229 -4.31 -16.47 -20.09
C LYS A 229 -3.08 -15.60 -20.41
N LEU A 230 -2.00 -15.74 -19.65
CA LEU A 230 -0.76 -15.03 -19.90
C LEU A 230 -0.12 -15.41 -21.25
N GLN A 231 -0.23 -16.67 -21.67
CA GLN A 231 0.25 -17.11 -23.00
C GLN A 231 -0.49 -16.40 -24.15
N LEU A 232 -1.76 -16.06 -23.98
CA LEU A 232 -2.49 -15.27 -24.98
C LEU A 232 -1.95 -13.83 -25.06
N LEU A 233 -1.55 -13.26 -23.91
CA LEU A 233 -0.98 -11.90 -23.84
C LEU A 233 0.42 -11.80 -24.44
N LEU A 234 1.14 -12.92 -24.63
CA LEU A 234 2.40 -12.93 -25.37
C LEU A 234 2.25 -12.51 -26.85
N LYS A 235 1.02 -12.49 -27.35
CA LYS A 235 0.68 -12.07 -28.72
C LYS A 235 -0.04 -10.72 -28.77
N ASP A 236 -0.12 -10.00 -27.64
CA ASP A 236 -0.70 -8.65 -27.61
C ASP A 236 0.14 -7.69 -28.47
N ASP A 237 -0.50 -6.78 -29.19
CA ASP A 237 0.17 -5.84 -30.08
C ASP A 237 1.15 -4.90 -29.33
N ARG A 238 0.91 -4.67 -28.03
CA ARG A 238 1.73 -3.77 -27.21
C ARG A 238 2.93 -4.47 -26.57
N PRO A 239 4.17 -3.98 -26.78
CA PRO A 239 5.38 -4.57 -26.21
C PRO A 239 5.36 -4.72 -24.69
N GLN A 240 4.83 -3.73 -23.97
CA GLN A 240 4.79 -3.70 -22.50
C GLN A 240 3.92 -4.83 -21.94
N VAL A 241 2.79 -5.11 -22.60
CA VAL A 241 1.87 -6.19 -22.20
C VAL A 241 2.53 -7.55 -22.41
N ARG A 242 3.24 -7.72 -23.53
CA ARG A 242 4.01 -8.94 -23.80
C ARG A 242 5.11 -9.14 -22.76
N GLU A 243 5.91 -8.11 -22.48
CA GLU A 243 6.99 -8.15 -21.48
C GLU A 243 6.45 -8.51 -20.10
N ALA A 244 5.39 -7.83 -19.67
CA ALA A 244 4.76 -8.08 -18.38
C ALA A 244 4.19 -9.52 -18.28
N ALA A 245 3.66 -10.06 -19.37
CA ALA A 245 3.21 -11.46 -19.46
C ALA A 245 4.38 -12.46 -19.44
N TYR A 246 5.50 -12.15 -20.11
CA TYR A 246 6.74 -12.94 -20.01
C TYR A 246 7.25 -12.98 -18.57
N SER A 247 7.36 -11.82 -17.90
CA SER A 247 7.81 -11.73 -16.51
C SER A 247 6.89 -12.50 -15.55
N ALA A 248 5.58 -12.39 -15.73
CA ALA A 248 4.61 -13.13 -14.92
C ALA A 248 4.73 -14.66 -15.13
N LEU A 249 4.86 -15.13 -16.37
CA LEU A 249 5.10 -16.55 -16.68
C LEU A 249 6.43 -17.05 -16.11
N ALA A 250 7.48 -16.22 -16.15
CA ALA A 250 8.78 -16.54 -15.56
C ALA A 250 8.68 -16.70 -14.04
N GLU A 251 7.95 -15.83 -13.35
CA GLU A 251 7.72 -15.94 -11.89
C GLU A 251 6.89 -17.18 -11.51
N ILE A 252 5.87 -17.53 -12.31
CA ILE A 252 5.12 -18.79 -12.15
C ILE A 252 6.06 -20.00 -12.30
N ASN A 253 6.93 -19.98 -13.32
CA ASN A 253 7.90 -21.04 -13.59
C ASN A 253 8.96 -21.20 -12.48
N LYS A 254 9.32 -20.12 -11.78
CA LYS A 254 10.20 -20.18 -10.59
C LYS A 254 9.52 -20.83 -9.38
N ARG A 255 8.19 -20.77 -9.30
CA ARG A 255 7.39 -21.28 -8.16
C ARG A 255 6.88 -22.71 -8.36
N GLU A 256 6.50 -23.09 -9.58
CA GLU A 256 6.06 -24.46 -9.89
C GLU A 256 7.28 -25.37 -10.16
N ASP A 257 7.61 -26.14 -9.13
CA ASP A 257 8.51 -27.30 -9.07
C ASP A 257 8.61 -28.08 -10.40
N LYS A 258 9.70 -27.87 -11.17
CA LYS A 258 10.36 -28.69 -12.23
C LYS A 258 9.54 -29.43 -13.31
N ASP A 259 8.23 -29.56 -13.23
CA ASP A 259 7.37 -30.38 -14.10
C ASP A 259 6.52 -29.54 -15.08
N PHE A 260 6.23 -28.28 -14.76
CA PHE A 260 5.61 -27.35 -15.72
C PHE A 260 6.62 -26.83 -16.74
N ALA A 261 7.85 -26.55 -16.29
CA ALA A 261 8.96 -26.11 -17.13
C ALA A 261 9.27 -27.11 -18.27
N LYS A 262 9.16 -28.43 -18.00
CA LYS A 262 9.36 -29.51 -19.00
C LYS A 262 8.40 -29.49 -20.20
N LYS A 263 7.35 -28.64 -20.17
CA LYS A 263 6.33 -28.56 -21.22
C LYS A 263 6.45 -27.32 -22.09
N ILE A 264 7.24 -26.32 -21.69
CA ILE A 264 7.46 -25.13 -22.51
C ILE A 264 8.64 -25.45 -23.43
N LYS A 265 8.35 -25.83 -24.68
CA LYS A 265 9.44 -26.06 -25.63
C LYS A 265 10.12 -24.72 -25.91
N VAL A 266 11.43 -24.68 -25.70
CA VAL A 266 12.31 -23.55 -26.08
C VAL A 266 12.08 -23.11 -27.52
N SER A 267 11.76 -24.05 -28.42
CA SER A 267 11.39 -23.75 -29.80
C SER A 267 10.15 -22.87 -29.91
N ASP A 268 9.13 -23.11 -29.09
CA ASP A 268 7.85 -22.41 -29.18
C ASP A 268 8.00 -21.00 -28.62
N LEU A 269 8.75 -20.85 -27.51
CA LEU A 269 9.08 -19.55 -26.92
C LEU A 269 9.95 -18.69 -27.85
N LEU A 270 11.00 -19.27 -28.45
CA LEU A 270 11.87 -18.54 -29.39
C LEU A 270 11.16 -18.22 -30.70
N ASN A 271 10.26 -19.09 -31.17
CA ASN A 271 9.41 -18.81 -32.34
C ASN A 271 8.44 -17.66 -32.06
N ASP A 272 7.84 -17.61 -30.87
CA ASP A 272 6.96 -16.52 -30.47
C ASP A 272 7.72 -15.20 -30.33
N ILE A 273 8.93 -15.21 -29.75
CA ILE A 273 9.80 -14.02 -29.67
C ILE A 273 10.20 -13.52 -31.07
N ALA A 274 10.56 -14.44 -31.98
CA ALA A 274 10.90 -14.09 -33.35
C ALA A 274 9.70 -13.48 -34.09
N ALA A 275 8.53 -14.12 -33.98
CA ALA A 275 7.28 -13.63 -34.55
C ALA A 275 6.92 -12.22 -34.02
N ASN A 276 7.10 -11.98 -32.71
CA ASN A 276 6.88 -10.70 -32.05
C ASN A 276 7.80 -9.56 -32.53
N MET A 277 8.95 -9.92 -33.09
CA MET A 277 9.91 -8.98 -33.66
C MET A 277 9.75 -8.82 -35.18
N GLY A 278 8.76 -9.49 -35.79
CA GLY A 278 8.56 -9.48 -37.23
C GLY A 278 9.71 -10.16 -38.00
N VAL A 279 10.50 -10.98 -37.32
CA VAL A 279 11.66 -11.66 -37.87
C VAL A 279 11.46 -13.16 -37.79
N THR A 280 12.15 -13.92 -38.64
CA THR A 280 12.13 -15.38 -38.51
C THR A 280 12.95 -15.80 -37.31
N LEU A 281 12.70 -16.99 -36.76
CA LEU A 281 13.57 -17.57 -35.72
C LEU A 281 15.04 -17.50 -36.13
N GLN A 282 15.35 -17.77 -37.41
CA GLN A 282 16.70 -17.66 -37.93
C GLN A 282 17.27 -16.23 -37.81
N VAL A 283 16.48 -15.20 -38.11
CA VAL A 283 16.90 -13.79 -38.01
C VAL A 283 16.99 -13.34 -36.55
N LEU A 284 16.10 -13.81 -35.67
CA LEU A 284 16.21 -13.61 -34.22
C LEU A 284 17.53 -14.18 -33.70
N LEU A 285 17.88 -15.39 -34.13
CA LEU A 285 19.12 -16.07 -33.76
C LEU A 285 20.37 -15.40 -34.34
N ASP A 286 20.29 -14.85 -35.56
CA ASP A 286 21.35 -14.05 -36.17
C ASP A 286 21.54 -12.70 -35.42
N LEU A 287 20.46 -12.06 -34.95
CA LEU A 287 20.51 -10.83 -34.16
C LEU A 287 21.03 -11.08 -32.74
N ALA A 288 20.67 -12.21 -32.12
CA ALA A 288 21.20 -12.62 -30.82
C ALA A 288 22.71 -12.91 -30.84
N SER A 289 23.28 -13.17 -32.02
CA SER A 289 24.70 -13.49 -32.21
C SER A 289 25.52 -12.34 -32.82
N LYS A 290 24.90 -11.39 -33.52
CA LYS A 290 25.58 -10.29 -34.24
C LYS A 290 25.03 -8.87 -33.95
N GLY A 291 23.97 -8.72 -33.16
CA GLY A 291 23.28 -7.45 -32.88
C GLY A 291 23.85 -6.62 -31.72
N ASP A 292 23.15 -5.54 -31.34
CA ASP A 292 23.56 -4.60 -30.29
C ASP A 292 23.67 -5.27 -28.89
N GLU A 293 24.49 -4.72 -28.00
CA GLU A 293 24.84 -5.32 -26.70
C GLU A 293 23.64 -5.45 -25.77
N GLU A 294 22.77 -4.43 -25.72
CA GLU A 294 21.50 -4.47 -24.95
C GLU A 294 20.58 -5.61 -25.41
N PHE A 295 20.50 -5.83 -26.73
CA PHE A 295 19.66 -6.87 -27.30
C PHE A 295 20.19 -8.28 -27.00
N ARG A 296 21.52 -8.43 -27.00
CA ARG A 296 22.18 -9.68 -26.60
C ARG A 296 21.96 -9.99 -25.11
N GLU A 297 21.98 -8.97 -24.25
CA GLU A 297 21.67 -9.16 -22.82
C GLU A 297 20.20 -9.50 -22.60
N MET A 298 19.26 -8.86 -23.30
CA MET A 298 17.84 -9.21 -23.21
C MET A 298 17.58 -10.69 -23.57
N VAL A 299 18.16 -11.18 -24.67
CA VAL A 299 18.01 -12.59 -25.08
C VAL A 299 18.69 -13.54 -24.08
N LYS A 300 19.85 -13.17 -23.52
CA LYS A 300 20.52 -13.97 -22.47
C LYS A 300 19.67 -14.05 -21.21
N GLU A 301 19.09 -12.95 -20.75
CA GLU A 301 18.22 -12.94 -19.56
C GLU A 301 17.00 -13.83 -19.75
N ILE A 302 16.40 -13.85 -20.95
CA ILE A 302 15.31 -14.78 -21.28
C ILE A 302 15.78 -16.24 -21.22
N LEU A 303 16.96 -16.54 -21.77
CA LEU A 303 17.52 -17.90 -21.79
C LEU A 303 17.93 -18.41 -20.40
N LYS A 304 18.31 -17.53 -19.46
CA LYS A 304 18.65 -17.89 -18.05
C LYS A 304 17.47 -18.43 -17.25
N VAL A 305 16.24 -18.21 -17.70
CA VAL A 305 15.02 -18.67 -17.01
C VAL A 305 14.65 -20.12 -17.40
N LEU A 306 15.31 -20.68 -18.42
CA LEU A 306 15.01 -22.00 -18.94
C LEU A 306 15.66 -23.13 -18.11
N PRO A 307 15.03 -24.32 -18.00
CA PRO A 307 15.64 -25.48 -17.36
C PRO A 307 16.97 -25.89 -18.00
N LYS A 308 17.93 -26.27 -17.17
CA LYS A 308 19.28 -26.69 -17.60
C LYS A 308 19.22 -27.85 -18.61
N GLU A 309 18.29 -28.79 -18.42
CA GLU A 309 18.06 -29.90 -19.33
C GLU A 309 17.59 -29.45 -20.72
N GLU A 310 16.78 -28.40 -20.81
CA GLU A 310 16.24 -27.88 -22.08
C GLU A 310 17.23 -26.98 -22.80
N LEU A 311 17.99 -26.17 -22.05
CA LEU A 311 19.16 -25.46 -22.56
C LEU A 311 20.17 -26.47 -23.14
N HIS A 312 20.39 -27.58 -22.45
CA HIS A 312 21.29 -28.63 -22.93
C HIS A 312 20.76 -29.33 -24.18
N GLN A 313 19.50 -29.74 -24.22
CA GLN A 313 18.90 -30.36 -25.41
C GLN A 313 18.91 -29.41 -26.62
N THR A 314 18.62 -28.13 -26.41
CA THR A 314 18.63 -27.12 -27.49
C THR A 314 20.05 -26.85 -27.97
N SER A 315 21.04 -26.83 -27.06
CA SER A 315 22.46 -26.70 -27.43
C SER A 315 23.01 -27.88 -28.24
N LEU A 316 22.39 -29.06 -28.09
CA LEU A 316 22.77 -30.29 -28.80
C LEU A 316 22.03 -30.47 -30.13
N ASN A 317 21.02 -29.64 -30.42
CA ASN A 317 20.27 -29.73 -31.67
C ASN A 317 21.19 -29.41 -32.86
N ALA A 318 21.38 -30.40 -33.73
CA ALA A 318 22.27 -30.31 -34.90
C ALA A 318 21.83 -29.27 -35.94
N HIS A 319 20.57 -28.80 -35.87
CA HIS A 319 20.03 -27.74 -36.71
C HIS A 319 20.12 -26.34 -36.08
N ALA A 320 20.55 -26.22 -34.81
CA ALA A 320 20.72 -24.92 -34.16
C ALA A 320 21.98 -24.20 -34.65
N ASP A 321 21.92 -22.88 -34.76
CA ASP A 321 23.04 -22.02 -35.18
C ASP A 321 24.30 -22.22 -34.28
N PRO A 322 25.52 -22.30 -34.84
CA PRO A 322 26.75 -22.52 -34.06
C PRO A 322 27.06 -21.45 -33.00
N GLN A 323 26.71 -20.18 -33.25
CA GLN A 323 26.91 -19.09 -32.29
C GLN A 323 25.87 -19.17 -31.16
N LEU A 324 24.63 -19.54 -31.48
CA LEU A 324 23.61 -19.86 -30.46
C LEU A 324 24.06 -21.02 -29.58
N ARG A 325 24.60 -22.10 -30.15
CA ARG A 325 25.15 -23.21 -29.34
C ARG A 325 26.24 -22.73 -28.41
N GLN A 326 27.08 -21.78 -28.85
CA GLN A 326 28.14 -21.21 -28.02
C GLN A 326 27.61 -20.32 -26.89
N VAL A 327 26.54 -19.54 -27.14
CA VAL A 327 25.83 -18.76 -26.11
C VAL A 327 25.15 -19.68 -25.10
N LEU A 328 24.41 -20.69 -25.58
CA LEU A 328 23.76 -21.70 -24.73
C LEU A 328 24.78 -22.50 -23.92
N GLN A 329 25.94 -22.85 -24.50
CA GLN A 329 27.03 -23.52 -23.80
C GLN A 329 27.72 -22.62 -22.76
N THR A 330 27.78 -21.31 -22.99
CA THR A 330 28.27 -20.34 -21.99
C THR A 330 27.28 -20.23 -20.83
N LEU A 331 25.99 -20.07 -21.13
CA LEU A 331 24.92 -20.03 -20.12
C LEU A 331 24.81 -21.34 -19.30
N LEU A 332 25.02 -22.50 -19.93
CA LEU A 332 25.08 -23.81 -19.24
C LEU A 332 26.25 -23.93 -18.25
N LYS A 333 27.32 -23.17 -18.45
CA LYS A 333 28.47 -23.09 -17.52
C LYS A 333 28.25 -22.09 -16.39
N GLU A 334 27.38 -21.10 -16.59
CA GLU A 334 27.02 -20.07 -15.60
C GLU A 334 25.86 -20.50 -14.69
N HIS A 335 25.03 -21.45 -15.13
CA HIS A 335 23.96 -22.14 -14.37
C HIS A 335 24.46 -23.21 -13.40
#